data_AF-A0A232EV62-F1
#
_entry.id   AF-A0A232EV62-F1
#
_cell.length_a   1.000
_cell.length_b   1.000
_cell.length_c   1.000
_cell.angle_alpha   90.00
_cell.angle_beta   90.00
_cell.angle_gamma   90.00
#
_symmetry.space_group_name_H-M   'P 1'
#
loop_
_entity.id
_entity.type
_entity.pdbx_description
1 polymer ?
#
loop_
_entity_poly.entity_id
_entity_poly.type
_entity_poly.pdbx_seq_one_letter_code
_entity_poly.pdbx_strand_id
1 'polypeptide(L)'
;MEIDKQIKELNNILSKQSSTTSGKDDLNGLAIFEHFIPYELLSRIFCYLKSNELVVCHLVCKRWNEHIKEYVWRKKAELISGQTFPFDEKINWVSYYLLCAKNAFNRNLLLSDKVVARDDNEYDHGAFETIEFDKNENPPPINVMPFPEDLVVNDQIRCSISSPLSSSGAKKSFRIYLLKEGLTEKILNNIQPIIKVSVWFCCKLDAKEADFSCYTRLIGRPYPEDPDASAFVMRSAQFNKRLNNVDQKGKWFQCTFEFKNYGKGLRRIKFYQEASGEVIVGGASIRLVVPDLDENFDKTNC
;
A
#
# COMPACT_ATOMS: atom_id res chain seq x y z
N MET A 1 11.41 -6.15 -12.84
CA MET A 1 12.74 -6.34 -13.45
C MET A 1 13.83 -6.57 -12.40
N GLU A 2 14.16 -5.61 -11.52
CA GLU A 2 15.20 -5.82 -10.49
C GLU A 2 14.79 -6.84 -9.41
N ILE A 3 13.53 -6.78 -8.94
CA ILE A 3 13.02 -7.71 -7.91
C ILE A 3 12.75 -9.10 -8.49
N ASP A 4 12.23 -9.23 -9.71
CA ASP A 4 12.03 -10.53 -10.36
C ASP A 4 13.37 -11.22 -10.65
N LYS A 5 14.39 -10.42 -10.99
CA LYS A 5 15.78 -10.90 -11.09
C LYS A 5 16.28 -11.36 -9.73
N GLN A 6 16.11 -10.59 -8.66
CA GLN A 6 16.47 -10.98 -7.29
C GLN A 6 15.74 -12.25 -6.82
N ILE A 7 14.45 -12.40 -7.13
CA ILE A 7 13.67 -13.60 -6.81
C ILE A 7 14.20 -14.81 -7.60
N LYS A 8 14.52 -14.63 -8.87
CA LYS A 8 15.12 -15.68 -9.71
C LYS A 8 16.51 -16.06 -9.24
N GLU A 9 17.30 -15.08 -8.79
CA GLU A 9 18.64 -15.25 -8.23
C GLU A 9 18.56 -15.99 -6.88
N LEU A 10 17.67 -15.56 -5.98
CA LEU A 10 17.38 -16.24 -4.71
C LEU A 10 16.96 -17.69 -4.93
N ASN A 11 16.01 -17.95 -5.84
CA ASN A 11 15.58 -19.31 -6.14
C ASN A 11 16.69 -20.15 -6.78
N ASN A 12 17.53 -19.57 -7.64
CA ASN A 12 18.69 -20.25 -8.23
C ASN A 12 19.79 -20.58 -7.21
N ILE A 13 20.02 -19.69 -6.23
CA ILE A 13 20.95 -19.94 -5.13
C ILE A 13 20.43 -21.10 -4.28
N LEU A 14 19.12 -21.08 -3.96
CA LEU A 14 18.46 -22.12 -3.18
C LEU A 14 18.37 -23.47 -3.90
N SER A 15 18.36 -23.50 -5.24
CA SER A 15 18.28 -24.74 -6.03
C SER A 15 19.63 -25.37 -6.33
N LYS A 16 20.74 -24.62 -6.26
CA LYS A 16 22.08 -25.11 -6.64
C LYS A 16 22.82 -25.89 -5.54
N GLN A 17 22.31 -25.94 -4.31
CA GLN A 17 23.03 -26.52 -3.16
C GLN A 17 22.35 -27.76 -2.53
N SER A 18 21.31 -28.32 -3.16
CA SER A 18 20.76 -29.61 -2.73
C SER A 18 21.54 -30.79 -3.32
N SER A 19 22.73 -31.07 -2.81
CA SER A 19 23.47 -32.32 -3.08
C SER A 19 23.64 -33.15 -1.81
N THR A 20 22.79 -34.19 -1.71
CA THR A 20 22.93 -35.48 -1.00
C THR A 20 23.87 -35.62 0.20
N THR A 21 23.28 -36.04 1.33
CA THR A 21 23.82 -37.15 2.14
C THR A 21 22.74 -38.16 2.51
N SER A 22 23.22 -39.39 2.67
CA SER A 22 22.53 -40.67 2.76
C SER A 22 21.74 -40.88 4.05
N GLY A 23 20.48 -41.33 3.92
CA GLY A 23 19.92 -42.51 4.60
C GLY A 23 19.77 -42.58 6.13
N LYS A 24 20.34 -41.69 6.93
CA LYS A 24 20.19 -41.68 8.41
C LYS A 24 20.32 -40.26 8.95
N ASP A 25 19.24 -39.48 8.94
CA ASP A 25 19.26 -38.15 9.56
C ASP A 25 17.85 -37.63 9.89
N ASP A 26 17.02 -38.48 10.52
CA ASP A 26 15.64 -38.12 10.88
C ASP A 26 15.56 -36.92 11.85
N LEU A 27 16.67 -36.53 12.48
CA LEU A 27 16.77 -35.41 13.43
C LEU A 27 17.41 -34.14 12.84
N ASN A 28 17.90 -34.18 11.60
CA ASN A 28 18.58 -33.05 10.99
C ASN A 28 17.63 -31.84 10.90
N GLY A 29 18.04 -30.71 11.48
CA GLY A 29 17.22 -29.49 11.59
C GLY A 29 16.23 -29.45 12.78
N LEU A 30 16.17 -30.46 13.65
CA LEU A 30 15.39 -30.38 14.90
C LEU A 30 16.27 -30.26 16.14
N ALA A 31 17.56 -30.56 16.04
CA ALA A 31 18.51 -30.35 17.13
C ALA A 31 19.28 -29.04 16.96
N ILE A 32 19.27 -28.18 17.98
CA ILE A 32 20.17 -27.01 18.09
C ILE A 32 21.01 -27.21 19.34
N PHE A 33 22.34 -27.19 19.20
CA PHE A 33 23.29 -27.51 20.30
C PHE A 33 22.94 -28.83 21.01
N GLU A 34 22.65 -29.89 20.25
CA GLU A 34 22.27 -31.23 20.76
C GLU A 34 20.94 -31.28 21.52
N HIS A 35 20.20 -30.17 21.60
CA HIS A 35 18.88 -30.12 22.21
C HIS A 35 17.82 -30.22 21.12
N PHE A 36 16.92 -31.20 21.28
CA PHE A 36 15.76 -31.33 20.41
C PHE A 36 14.78 -30.18 20.64
N ILE A 37 14.43 -29.48 19.58
CA ILE A 37 13.46 -28.38 19.57
C ILE A 37 12.22 -28.86 18.80
N PRO A 38 11.05 -28.93 19.47
CA PRO A 38 9.78 -29.15 18.81
C PRO A 38 9.53 -28.16 17.67
N TYR A 39 8.84 -28.63 16.63
CA TYR A 39 8.64 -27.88 15.39
C TYR A 39 7.90 -26.56 15.61
N GLU A 40 7.00 -26.52 16.59
CA GLU A 40 6.23 -25.34 17.00
C GLU A 40 7.14 -24.27 17.61
N LEU A 41 8.08 -24.67 18.46
CA LEU A 41 9.06 -23.76 19.06
C LEU A 41 10.05 -23.26 18.01
N LEU A 42 10.50 -24.13 17.12
CA LEU A 42 11.37 -23.77 16.00
C LEU A 42 10.67 -22.75 15.06
N SER A 43 9.39 -22.97 14.75
CA SER A 43 8.56 -22.04 13.97
C SER A 43 8.50 -20.66 14.62
N ARG A 44 8.28 -20.64 15.94
CA ARG A 44 8.18 -19.41 16.73
C ARG A 44 9.50 -18.66 16.71
N ILE A 45 10.64 -19.35 16.94
CA ILE A 45 11.98 -18.76 16.84
C ILE A 45 12.18 -18.10 15.47
N PHE A 46 11.90 -18.82 14.38
CA PHE A 46 12.06 -18.29 13.03
C PHE A 46 11.17 -17.07 12.74
N CYS A 47 9.94 -17.02 13.27
CA CYS A 47 9.06 -15.87 13.09
C CYS A 47 9.62 -14.58 13.71
N TYR A 48 10.46 -14.67 14.74
CA TYR A 48 11.10 -13.52 15.38
C TYR A 48 12.41 -13.07 14.72
N LEU A 49 13.01 -13.89 13.85
CA LEU A 49 14.20 -13.50 13.09
C LEU A 49 13.87 -12.37 12.11
N LYS A 50 14.85 -11.52 11.79
CA LYS A 50 14.70 -10.53 10.72
C LYS A 50 14.55 -11.25 9.38
N SER A 51 13.85 -10.63 8.43
CA SER A 51 13.55 -11.27 7.14
C SER A 51 14.81 -11.68 6.38
N ASN A 52 15.90 -10.92 6.48
CA ASN A 52 17.19 -11.28 5.88
C ASN A 52 17.87 -12.48 6.57
N GLU A 53 17.77 -12.59 7.89
CA GLU A 53 18.30 -13.73 8.67
C GLU A 53 17.52 -15.00 8.32
N LEU A 54 16.19 -14.90 8.25
CA LEU A 54 15.33 -16.02 7.89
C LEU A 54 15.59 -16.52 6.46
N VAL A 55 15.98 -15.63 5.53
CA VAL A 55 16.41 -16.03 4.20
C VAL A 55 17.66 -16.93 4.25
N VAL A 56 18.63 -16.62 5.13
CA VAL A 56 19.83 -17.44 5.32
C VAL A 56 19.49 -18.81 5.93
N CYS A 57 18.48 -18.88 6.80
CA CYS A 57 18.04 -20.15 7.40
C CYS A 57 17.55 -21.19 6.37
N HIS A 58 17.12 -20.78 5.16
CA HIS A 58 16.81 -21.75 4.09
C HIS A 58 18.02 -22.57 3.63
N LEU A 59 19.25 -22.10 3.89
CA LEU A 59 20.48 -22.75 3.46
C LEU A 59 21.02 -23.77 4.49
N VAL A 60 20.43 -23.81 5.70
CA VAL A 60 20.96 -24.66 6.79
C VAL A 60 20.73 -26.14 6.50
N CYS A 61 19.50 -26.53 6.19
CA CYS A 61 19.18 -27.89 5.76
C CYS A 61 17.86 -27.93 4.97
N LYS A 62 17.61 -29.07 4.30
CA LYS A 62 16.40 -29.28 3.50
C LYS A 62 15.12 -29.09 4.34
N ARG A 63 15.09 -29.63 5.56
CA ARG A 63 13.93 -29.54 6.45
C ARG A 63 13.60 -28.10 6.85
N TRP A 64 14.61 -27.30 7.18
CA TRP A 64 14.41 -25.87 7.46
C TRP A 64 13.88 -25.15 6.23
N ASN A 65 14.47 -25.42 5.06
CA ASN A 65 14.04 -24.81 3.82
C ASN A 65 12.55 -25.04 3.53
N GLU A 66 12.10 -26.29 3.62
CA GLU A 66 10.68 -26.68 3.40
C GLU A 66 9.78 -26.03 4.45
N HIS A 67 10.12 -26.17 5.73
CA HIS A 67 9.35 -25.57 6.83
C HIS A 67 9.17 -24.06 6.69
N ILE A 68 10.27 -23.37 6.38
CA ILE A 68 10.26 -21.92 6.29
C ILE A 68 9.35 -21.47 5.13
N LYS A 69 9.38 -22.17 4.00
CA LYS A 69 8.55 -21.89 2.83
C LYS A 69 7.07 -22.17 3.08
N GLU A 70 6.74 -23.30 3.69
CA GLU A 70 5.37 -23.79 3.82
C GLU A 70 4.62 -23.15 4.98
N TYR A 71 5.33 -22.83 6.07
CA TYR A 71 4.70 -22.41 7.32
C TYR A 71 5.21 -21.07 7.83
N VAL A 72 6.51 -20.92 8.02
CA VAL A 72 7.07 -19.80 8.79
C VAL A 72 6.82 -18.46 8.12
N TRP A 73 7.06 -18.32 6.82
CA TRP A 73 6.87 -17.03 6.14
C TRP A 73 5.43 -16.53 6.28
N ARG A 74 4.45 -17.42 6.12
CA ARG A 74 3.04 -17.10 6.32
C ARG A 74 2.79 -16.69 7.77
N LYS A 75 3.23 -17.46 8.76
CA LYS A 75 3.03 -17.13 10.18
C LYS A 75 3.71 -15.83 10.60
N LYS A 76 4.91 -15.55 10.08
CA LYS A 76 5.58 -14.27 10.26
C LYS A 76 4.76 -13.12 9.67
N ALA A 77 4.18 -13.32 8.48
CA ALA A 77 3.31 -12.34 7.86
C ALA A 77 2.05 -12.08 8.70
N GLU A 78 1.40 -13.13 9.23
CA GLU A 78 0.23 -13.02 10.12
C GLU A 78 0.55 -12.20 11.38
N LEU A 79 1.71 -12.47 12.00
CA LEU A 79 2.15 -11.74 13.19
C LEU A 79 2.39 -10.24 12.91
N ILE A 80 2.89 -9.90 11.73
CA ILE A 80 3.15 -8.50 11.34
C ILE A 80 1.86 -7.79 10.92
N SER A 81 0.97 -8.47 10.20
CA SER A 81 -0.28 -7.87 9.72
C SER A 81 -1.39 -7.85 10.77
N GLY A 82 -1.34 -8.72 11.77
CA GLY A 82 -2.44 -8.97 12.71
C GLY A 82 -3.62 -9.73 12.08
N GLN A 83 -3.44 -10.28 10.88
CA GLN A 83 -4.47 -11.02 10.13
C GLN A 83 -4.05 -12.47 9.89
N THR A 84 -5.02 -13.37 9.80
CA THR A 84 -4.79 -14.78 9.43
C THR A 84 -4.72 -14.96 7.92
N PHE A 85 -3.82 -15.82 7.44
CA PHE A 85 -3.71 -16.17 6.03
C PHE A 85 -4.11 -17.64 5.83
N PRO A 86 -5.06 -17.95 4.92
CA PRO A 86 -5.37 -19.32 4.57
C PRO A 86 -4.12 -20.00 4.01
N PHE A 87 -4.03 -21.31 4.24
CA PHE A 87 -3.03 -22.11 3.54
C PHE A 87 -3.49 -22.27 2.09
N ASP A 88 -2.95 -21.46 1.19
CA ASP A 88 -3.16 -21.59 -0.24
C ASP A 88 -1.82 -21.84 -0.93
N GLU A 89 -1.65 -23.03 -1.51
CA GLU A 89 -0.46 -23.44 -2.27
C GLU A 89 -0.15 -22.49 -3.44
N LYS A 90 -1.16 -21.75 -3.93
CA LYS A 90 -0.99 -20.75 -5.00
C LYS A 90 -0.24 -19.51 -4.51
N ILE A 91 -0.20 -19.26 -3.20
CA ILE A 91 0.52 -18.13 -2.60
C ILE A 91 1.94 -18.59 -2.26
N ASN A 92 2.86 -18.30 -3.17
CA ASN A 92 4.28 -18.57 -2.99
C ASN A 92 4.84 -17.83 -1.75
N TRP A 93 5.70 -18.51 -0.96
CA TRP A 93 6.37 -17.96 0.23
C TRP A 93 7.04 -16.60 0.01
N VAL A 94 7.51 -16.33 -1.21
CA VAL A 94 8.10 -15.04 -1.61
C VAL A 94 7.12 -13.87 -1.42
N SER A 95 5.81 -14.10 -1.59
CA SER A 95 4.78 -13.08 -1.35
C SER A 95 4.74 -12.68 0.12
N TYR A 96 4.81 -13.65 1.03
CA TYR A 96 4.87 -13.42 2.47
C TYR A 96 6.20 -12.78 2.89
N TYR A 97 7.32 -13.20 2.30
CA TYR A 97 8.62 -12.53 2.50
C TYR A 97 8.55 -11.04 2.16
N LEU A 98 7.95 -10.67 1.02
CA LEU A 98 7.83 -9.26 0.62
C LEU A 98 6.93 -8.47 1.57
N LEU A 99 5.84 -9.08 2.06
CA LEU A 99 5.00 -8.50 3.10
C LEU A 99 5.83 -8.20 4.36
N CYS A 100 6.62 -9.18 4.81
CA CYS A 100 7.45 -9.07 6.01
C CYS A 100 8.64 -8.11 5.85
N ALA A 101 9.26 -8.05 4.67
CA ALA A 101 10.54 -7.38 4.46
C ALA A 101 10.42 -5.96 3.88
N LYS A 102 9.34 -5.65 3.17
CA LYS A 102 9.22 -4.38 2.41
C LYS A 102 8.15 -3.44 2.93
N ASN A 103 7.45 -3.80 4.01
CA ASN A 103 6.33 -3.02 4.57
C ASN A 103 5.36 -2.54 3.47
N ALA A 104 5.01 -3.47 2.58
CA ALA A 104 4.32 -3.15 1.32
C ALA A 104 2.83 -2.78 1.52
N PHE A 105 2.30 -3.01 2.72
CA PHE A 105 0.89 -2.82 3.08
C PHE A 105 0.74 -1.82 4.22
N ASN A 106 -0.46 -1.28 4.39
CA ASN A 106 -0.86 -0.36 5.46
C ASN A 106 -0.08 0.96 5.61
N ARG A 107 0.93 1.22 4.77
CA ARG A 107 1.57 2.55 4.65
C ARG A 107 0.85 3.43 3.63
N ASN A 108 0.92 4.75 3.82
CA ASN A 108 0.46 5.71 2.83
C ASN A 108 1.45 5.79 1.67
N LEU A 109 1.05 5.31 0.49
CA LEU A 109 1.89 5.35 -0.70
C LEU A 109 2.17 6.77 -1.18
N LEU A 110 1.29 7.74 -0.90
CA LEU A 110 1.50 9.13 -1.31
C LEU A 110 2.69 9.82 -0.61
N LEU A 111 3.19 9.24 0.50
CA LEU A 111 4.35 9.74 1.23
C LEU A 111 5.68 9.09 0.76
N SER A 112 5.62 8.20 -0.24
CA SER A 112 6.79 7.56 -0.80
C SER A 112 7.57 8.52 -1.70
N ASP A 113 8.90 8.51 -1.58
CA ASP A 113 9.85 9.26 -2.42
C ASP A 113 9.78 8.88 -3.91
N LYS A 114 9.18 7.74 -4.22
CA LYS A 114 9.02 7.22 -5.58
C LYS A 114 7.73 7.69 -6.26
N VAL A 115 6.83 8.37 -5.54
CA VAL A 115 5.60 8.91 -6.12
C VAL A 115 5.93 10.14 -6.95
N VAL A 116 5.44 10.14 -8.19
CA VAL A 116 5.56 11.31 -9.06
C VAL A 116 4.31 12.16 -8.85
N ALA A 117 4.43 13.18 -8.02
CA ALA A 117 3.46 14.27 -7.93
C ALA A 117 3.66 15.24 -9.10
N ARG A 118 2.58 15.70 -9.71
CA ARG A 118 2.60 16.79 -10.69
C ARG A 118 1.48 17.75 -10.36
N ASP A 119 1.82 19.03 -10.35
CA ASP A 119 0.82 20.08 -10.47
C ASP A 119 0.57 20.22 -11.96
N ASP A 120 -0.56 19.67 -12.44
CA ASP A 120 -0.87 19.60 -13.89
C ASP A 120 -1.33 20.98 -14.44
N ASN A 121 -1.03 22.07 -13.72
CA ASN A 121 -1.34 23.45 -14.06
C ASN A 121 -0.22 24.09 -14.91
N GLU A 122 0.09 23.46 -16.04
CA GLU A 122 1.22 23.82 -16.92
C GLU A 122 1.09 25.22 -17.56
N TYR A 123 -0.08 25.87 -17.46
CA TYR A 123 -0.37 27.18 -18.07
C TYR A 123 -1.23 28.14 -17.24
N ASP A 124 -1.55 27.84 -15.97
CA ASP A 124 -2.38 28.75 -15.17
C ASP A 124 -1.96 28.77 -13.70
N HIS A 125 -1.99 29.95 -13.07
CA HIS A 125 -1.43 30.27 -11.76
C HIS A 125 -2.16 29.61 -10.57
N GLY A 126 -2.91 28.53 -10.79
CA GLY A 126 -3.79 27.91 -9.81
C GLY A 126 -3.18 26.78 -9.00
N ALA A 127 -1.87 26.74 -8.72
CA ALA A 127 -1.32 25.61 -7.96
C ALA A 127 -1.94 25.48 -6.54
N PHE A 128 -1.93 24.27 -5.99
CA PHE A 128 -2.19 24.10 -4.57
C PHE A 128 -1.02 24.69 -3.78
N GLU A 129 -1.29 25.61 -2.87
CA GLU A 129 -0.30 26.13 -1.95
C GLU A 129 -0.23 25.21 -0.72
N THR A 130 0.98 24.80 -0.34
CA THR A 130 1.17 24.00 0.87
C THR A 130 1.32 24.94 2.06
N ILE A 131 0.54 24.69 3.11
CA ILE A 131 0.59 25.45 4.35
C ILE A 131 0.85 24.47 5.48
N GLU A 132 1.81 24.81 6.34
CA GLU A 132 2.20 24.04 7.51
C GLU A 132 2.07 24.90 8.76
N PHE A 133 1.47 24.38 9.81
CA PHE A 133 1.31 25.10 11.08
C PHE A 133 1.20 24.13 12.27
N ASP A 134 1.45 24.65 13.47
CA ASP A 134 1.33 23.90 14.72
C ASP A 134 -0.15 23.79 15.11
N LYS A 135 -0.61 22.60 15.52
CA LYS A 135 -1.99 22.39 15.95
C LYS A 135 -2.40 23.26 17.16
N ASN A 136 -1.42 23.73 17.94
CA ASN A 136 -1.61 24.53 19.15
C ASN A 136 -1.51 26.04 18.90
N GLU A 137 -1.31 26.48 17.65
CA GLU A 137 -1.26 27.90 17.30
C GLU A 137 -2.62 28.58 17.58
N ASN A 138 -2.60 29.76 18.23
CA ASN A 138 -3.81 30.46 18.66
C ASN A 138 -3.79 31.96 18.28
N PRO A 139 -4.73 32.43 17.43
CA PRO A 139 -5.67 31.63 16.67
C PRO A 139 -4.92 30.83 15.58
N PRO A 140 -5.45 29.67 15.13
CA PRO A 140 -4.84 28.95 14.03
C PRO A 140 -4.82 29.85 12.77
N PRO A 141 -3.81 29.73 11.90
CA PRO A 141 -3.71 30.57 10.68
C PRO A 141 -4.91 30.42 9.76
N ILE A 142 -5.65 29.33 9.92
CA ILE A 142 -6.85 29.02 9.16
C ILE A 142 -8.03 28.82 10.12
N ASN A 143 -9.11 29.56 9.88
CA ASN A 143 -10.32 29.51 10.68
C ASN A 143 -11.21 28.30 10.32
N VAL A 144 -10.68 27.09 10.44
CA VAL A 144 -11.36 25.80 10.20
C VAL A 144 -11.07 24.89 11.40
N MET A 145 -12.07 24.70 12.24
CA MET A 145 -11.98 23.88 13.45
C MET A 145 -13.24 23.02 13.58
N PRO A 146 -13.15 21.80 14.12
CA PRO A 146 -11.94 21.10 14.63
C PRO A 146 -11.21 20.28 13.56
N PHE A 147 -9.88 20.12 13.68
CA PHE A 147 -9.09 19.27 12.79
C PHE A 147 -9.29 17.77 13.08
N PRO A 148 -9.37 16.91 12.04
CA PRO A 148 -9.30 15.46 12.20
C PRO A 148 -7.95 15.03 12.79
N GLU A 149 -7.97 14.24 13.87
CA GLU A 149 -6.75 13.79 14.57
C GLU A 149 -5.81 12.98 13.66
N ASP A 150 -6.35 12.29 12.66
CA ASP A 150 -5.59 11.48 11.71
C ASP A 150 -4.76 12.29 10.68
N LEU A 151 -4.91 13.61 10.68
CA LEU A 151 -4.12 14.54 9.87
C LEU A 151 -2.92 15.15 10.61
N VAL A 152 -2.83 14.96 11.93
CA VAL A 152 -1.76 15.53 12.75
C VAL A 152 -0.57 14.58 12.77
N VAL A 153 0.59 15.05 12.30
CA VAL A 153 1.84 14.29 12.32
C VAL A 153 2.88 15.08 13.12
N ASN A 154 3.36 14.51 14.24
CA ASN A 154 4.29 15.18 15.15
C ASN A 154 3.80 16.58 15.59
N ASP A 155 2.51 16.69 15.92
CA ASP A 155 1.84 17.94 16.28
C ASP A 155 1.80 19.03 15.19
N GLN A 156 2.24 18.70 13.97
CA GLN A 156 2.14 19.56 12.80
C GLN A 156 0.97 19.15 11.91
N ILE A 157 0.33 20.15 11.32
CA ILE A 157 -0.71 20.00 10.31
C ILE A 157 -0.15 20.51 8.98
N ARG A 158 -0.21 19.68 7.94
CA ARG A 158 0.13 20.06 6.56
C ARG A 158 -1.09 20.00 5.68
N CYS A 159 -1.53 21.14 5.20
CA CYS A 159 -2.67 21.26 4.30
C CYS A 159 -2.23 21.78 2.93
N SER A 160 -3.02 21.49 1.90
CA SER A 160 -2.91 22.11 0.58
C SER A 160 -4.14 22.96 0.33
N ILE A 161 -3.98 24.24 -0.01
CA ILE A 161 -5.08 25.18 -0.24
C ILE A 161 -5.15 25.53 -1.72
N SER A 162 -6.35 25.52 -2.29
CA SER A 162 -6.57 26.02 -3.64
C SER A 162 -6.63 27.54 -3.63
N SER A 163 -5.96 28.17 -4.60
CA SER A 163 -6.00 29.63 -4.74
C SER A 163 -7.41 30.11 -5.16
N PRO A 164 -8.00 31.11 -4.48
CA PRO A 164 -9.27 31.71 -4.87
C PRO A 164 -9.19 32.47 -6.20
N LEU A 165 -7.98 32.81 -6.65
CA LEU A 165 -7.74 33.60 -7.87
C LEU A 165 -7.65 32.73 -9.13
N SER A 166 -7.66 31.40 -8.99
CA SER A 166 -7.59 30.50 -10.13
C SER A 166 -8.96 30.36 -10.81
N SER A 167 -9.08 30.90 -12.02
CA SER A 167 -10.28 30.75 -12.85
C SER A 167 -10.47 29.32 -13.38
N SER A 168 -9.40 28.53 -13.47
CA SER A 168 -9.40 27.14 -13.93
C SER A 168 -9.41 26.08 -12.81
N GLY A 169 -9.27 26.50 -11.55
CA GLY A 169 -9.18 25.63 -10.37
C GLY A 169 -7.78 25.02 -10.17
N ALA A 170 -7.47 24.69 -8.93
CA ALA A 170 -6.25 23.99 -8.56
C ALA A 170 -6.32 22.51 -8.87
N LYS A 171 -5.28 21.98 -9.54
CA LYS A 171 -5.19 20.57 -9.94
C LYS A 171 -3.88 19.95 -9.52
N LYS A 172 -3.96 18.75 -8.97
CA LYS A 172 -2.81 17.96 -8.54
C LYS A 172 -3.00 16.50 -8.90
N SER A 173 -1.99 15.86 -9.46
CA SER A 173 -2.01 14.44 -9.77
C SER A 173 -0.82 13.69 -9.20
N PHE A 174 -1.07 12.42 -8.87
CA PHE A 174 -0.09 11.51 -8.31
C PHE A 174 -0.06 10.25 -9.15
N ARG A 175 1.14 9.85 -9.58
CA ARG A 175 1.37 8.61 -10.32
C ARG A 175 2.18 7.67 -9.44
N ILE A 176 1.57 6.55 -9.06
CA ILE A 176 2.17 5.52 -8.21
C ILE A 176 2.48 4.29 -9.05
N TYR A 177 3.75 3.88 -9.07
CA TYR A 177 4.22 2.68 -9.77
C TYR A 177 4.39 1.54 -8.76
N LEU A 178 3.41 0.64 -8.70
CA LEU A 178 3.31 -0.35 -7.62
C LEU A 178 4.52 -1.30 -7.55
N LEU A 179 5.11 -1.66 -8.70
CA LEU A 179 6.32 -2.48 -8.73
C LEU A 179 7.54 -1.75 -8.10
N LYS A 180 7.63 -0.42 -8.28
CA LYS A 180 8.69 0.39 -7.65
C LYS A 180 8.48 0.52 -6.14
N GLU A 181 7.22 0.46 -5.70
CA GLU A 181 6.83 0.42 -4.29
C GLU A 181 7.11 -0.93 -3.60
N GLY A 182 7.62 -1.92 -4.33
CA GLY A 182 7.98 -3.24 -3.80
C GLY A 182 6.85 -4.28 -3.88
N LEU A 183 5.73 -3.95 -4.53
CA LEU A 183 4.62 -4.89 -4.75
C LEU A 183 4.90 -5.71 -6.01
N THR A 184 4.94 -7.03 -5.91
CA THR A 184 5.15 -7.89 -7.08
C THR A 184 3.86 -8.15 -7.84
N GLU A 185 4.00 -8.60 -9.08
CA GLU A 185 2.85 -8.97 -9.92
C GLU A 185 2.02 -10.09 -9.29
N LYS A 186 2.67 -11.05 -8.62
CA LYS A 186 2.00 -12.15 -7.92
C LYS A 186 1.09 -11.61 -6.80
N ILE A 187 1.57 -10.66 -6.00
CA ILE A 187 0.76 -10.01 -4.97
C ILE A 187 -0.42 -9.29 -5.62
N LEU A 188 -0.16 -8.48 -6.64
CA LEU A 188 -1.20 -7.66 -7.28
C LEU A 188 -2.26 -8.48 -8.04
N ASN A 189 -1.87 -9.63 -8.61
CA ASN A 189 -2.74 -10.49 -9.42
C ASN A 189 -3.47 -11.57 -8.61
N ASN A 190 -2.81 -12.16 -7.61
CA ASN A 190 -3.34 -13.30 -6.87
C ASN A 190 -3.96 -12.87 -5.55
N ILE A 191 -3.27 -12.04 -4.76
CA ILE A 191 -3.78 -11.55 -3.47
C ILE A 191 -4.78 -10.42 -3.70
N GLN A 192 -4.57 -9.59 -4.73
CA GLN A 192 -5.43 -8.44 -5.06
C GLN A 192 -5.79 -7.58 -3.83
N PRO A 193 -4.79 -7.01 -3.13
CA PRO A 193 -5.03 -6.26 -1.91
C PRO A 193 -6.01 -5.12 -2.10
N ILE A 194 -6.85 -4.87 -1.09
CA ILE A 194 -7.80 -3.77 -1.08
C ILE A 194 -7.03 -2.46 -1.21
N ILE A 195 -7.33 -1.68 -2.24
CA ILE A 195 -6.74 -0.34 -2.40
C ILE A 195 -7.73 0.63 -1.77
N LYS A 196 -7.34 1.18 -0.62
CA LYS A 196 -8.11 2.18 0.11
C LYS A 196 -7.57 3.57 -0.17
N VAL A 197 -8.44 4.42 -0.68
CA VAL A 197 -8.15 5.84 -0.93
C VAL A 197 -9.00 6.66 0.02
N SER A 198 -8.39 7.57 0.76
CA SER A 198 -9.10 8.48 1.67
C SER A 198 -8.57 9.90 1.51
N VAL A 199 -9.46 10.89 1.51
CA VAL A 199 -9.08 12.30 1.38
C VAL A 199 -9.90 13.14 2.35
N TRP A 200 -9.23 14.03 3.06
CA TRP A 200 -9.86 15.02 3.92
C TRP A 200 -9.86 16.39 3.25
N PHE A 201 -11.00 17.06 3.27
CA PHE A 201 -11.15 18.38 2.69
C PHE A 201 -12.20 19.22 3.44
N CYS A 202 -12.11 20.54 3.33
CA CYS A 202 -13.11 21.50 3.79
C CYS A 202 -13.05 22.78 2.94
N CYS A 203 -13.91 23.76 3.23
CA CYS A 203 -13.77 25.12 2.73
C CYS A 203 -13.71 26.11 3.91
N LYS A 204 -13.11 27.28 3.67
CA LYS A 204 -13.07 28.36 4.67
C LYS A 204 -14.46 28.86 5.04
N LEU A 205 -14.59 29.43 6.24
CA LEU A 205 -15.87 29.97 6.76
C LEU A 205 -16.45 31.11 5.91
N ASP A 206 -15.59 31.92 5.31
CA ASP A 206 -15.94 33.08 4.48
C ASP A 206 -16.02 32.77 2.98
N ALA A 207 -15.66 31.54 2.56
CA ALA A 207 -15.72 31.12 1.17
C ALA A 207 -17.14 31.26 0.61
N LYS A 208 -17.32 31.90 -0.56
CA LYS A 208 -18.64 32.08 -1.17
C LYS A 208 -19.22 30.76 -1.69
N GLU A 209 -18.50 30.14 -2.61
CA GLU A 209 -18.77 28.82 -3.18
C GLU A 209 -17.43 28.13 -3.43
N ALA A 210 -17.38 26.82 -3.21
CA ALA A 210 -16.20 26.03 -3.50
C ALA A 210 -16.60 24.66 -4.04
N ASP A 211 -15.86 24.13 -4.99
CA ASP A 211 -16.06 22.79 -5.53
C ASP A 211 -14.79 21.97 -5.28
N PHE A 212 -14.95 20.79 -4.69
CA PHE A 212 -13.88 19.82 -4.54
C PHE A 212 -14.20 18.55 -5.32
N SER A 213 -13.22 18.03 -6.03
CA SER A 213 -13.30 16.73 -6.66
C SER A 213 -12.01 15.94 -6.51
N CYS A 214 -12.17 14.63 -6.46
CA CYS A 214 -11.04 13.73 -6.55
C CYS A 214 -11.45 12.47 -7.32
N TYR A 215 -10.51 11.92 -8.07
CA TYR A 215 -10.73 10.69 -8.80
C TYR A 215 -9.49 9.82 -8.81
N THR A 216 -9.71 8.51 -8.75
CA THR A 216 -8.67 7.49 -8.78
C THR A 216 -8.91 6.56 -9.95
N ARG A 217 -7.85 6.24 -10.68
CA ARG A 217 -7.84 5.24 -11.75
C ARG A 217 -6.81 4.16 -11.45
N LEU A 218 -7.28 2.92 -11.44
CA LEU A 218 -6.44 1.74 -11.45
C LEU A 218 -6.05 1.44 -12.89
N ILE A 219 -4.75 1.43 -13.16
CA ILE A 219 -4.21 1.28 -14.52
C ILE A 219 -3.55 -0.09 -14.65
N GLY A 220 -4.07 -0.86 -15.59
CA GLY A 220 -3.56 -2.17 -15.94
C GLY A 220 -2.59 -2.13 -17.12
N ARG A 221 -1.82 -3.21 -17.26
CA ARG A 221 -1.22 -3.59 -18.55
C ARG A 221 -1.70 -5.01 -18.89
N PRO A 222 -2.17 -5.26 -20.12
CA PRO A 222 -2.72 -6.55 -20.50
C PRO A 222 -1.61 -7.60 -20.61
N TYR A 223 -0.40 -7.20 -21.01
CA TYR A 223 0.76 -8.06 -21.13
C TYR A 223 1.96 -7.43 -20.39
N PRO A 224 2.48 -8.06 -19.33
CA PRO A 224 3.63 -7.53 -18.58
C PRO A 224 4.94 -7.61 -19.37
N GLU A 225 5.03 -8.60 -20.27
CA GLU A 225 6.17 -8.92 -21.13
C GLU A 225 6.27 -7.99 -22.35
N ASP A 226 5.16 -7.34 -22.73
CA ASP A 226 5.08 -6.44 -23.88
C ASP A 226 5.20 -4.98 -23.39
N PRO A 227 6.36 -4.32 -23.61
CA PRO A 227 6.55 -2.94 -23.21
C PRO A 227 5.67 -1.95 -23.99
N ASP A 228 5.20 -2.34 -25.19
CA ASP A 228 4.39 -1.52 -26.11
C ASP A 228 2.87 -1.69 -25.90
N ALA A 229 2.46 -2.70 -25.13
CA ALA A 229 1.06 -2.89 -24.75
C ALA A 229 0.50 -1.65 -24.03
N SER A 230 -0.48 -1.01 -24.69
CA SER A 230 -1.12 0.20 -24.20
C SER A 230 -1.77 -0.03 -22.84
N ALA A 231 -1.47 0.86 -21.89
CA ALA A 231 -2.06 0.81 -20.57
C ALA A 231 -3.56 1.16 -20.65
N PHE A 232 -4.40 0.43 -19.91
CA PHE A 232 -5.84 0.65 -19.88
C PHE A 232 -6.35 0.92 -18.46
N VAL A 233 -7.51 1.56 -18.35
CA VAL A 233 -8.18 1.79 -17.06
C VAL A 233 -8.93 0.52 -16.68
N MET A 234 -8.52 -0.12 -15.59
CA MET A 234 -9.17 -1.33 -15.06
C MET A 234 -10.42 -0.97 -14.25
N ARG A 235 -10.28 0.02 -13.38
CA ARG A 235 -11.32 0.52 -12.48
C ARG A 235 -11.09 2.01 -12.25
N SER A 236 -12.17 2.72 -11.95
CA SER A 236 -12.11 4.12 -11.55
C SER A 236 -13.16 4.44 -10.51
N ALA A 237 -12.84 5.37 -9.64
CA ALA A 237 -13.79 5.98 -8.71
C ALA A 237 -13.61 7.49 -8.75
N GLN A 238 -14.70 8.22 -8.58
CA GLN A 238 -14.72 9.68 -8.56
C GLN A 238 -15.67 10.15 -7.47
N PHE A 239 -15.33 11.26 -6.86
CA PHE A 239 -16.16 12.00 -5.92
C PHE A 239 -16.11 13.47 -6.27
N ASN A 240 -17.28 14.12 -6.25
CA ASN A 240 -17.43 15.54 -6.47
C ASN A 240 -18.32 16.09 -5.35
N LYS A 241 -17.94 17.23 -4.76
CA LYS A 241 -18.70 17.90 -3.72
C LYS A 241 -18.66 19.41 -3.95
N ARG A 242 -19.86 19.97 -4.09
CA ARG A 242 -20.08 21.41 -3.99
C ARG A 242 -20.28 21.80 -2.53
N LEU A 243 -19.60 22.86 -2.11
CA LEU A 243 -19.63 23.46 -0.77
C LEU A 243 -20.24 24.86 -0.91
N ASN A 244 -21.57 24.94 -0.85
CA ASN A 244 -22.33 26.18 -1.00
C ASN A 244 -23.30 26.45 0.17
N ASN A 245 -23.48 25.49 1.08
CA ASN A 245 -24.33 25.67 2.26
C ASN A 245 -23.50 26.26 3.42
N VAL A 246 -24.03 27.29 4.09
CA VAL A 246 -23.45 27.92 5.27
C VAL A 246 -23.10 26.88 6.34
N ASP A 247 -23.96 25.88 6.56
CA ASP A 247 -23.74 24.83 7.56
C ASP A 247 -22.59 23.87 7.24
N GLN A 248 -22.07 23.90 6.01
CA GLN A 248 -20.95 23.05 5.56
C GLN A 248 -19.60 23.76 5.67
N LYS A 249 -19.59 25.09 5.77
CA LYS A 249 -18.35 25.87 5.83
C LYS A 249 -17.63 25.61 7.14
N GLY A 250 -16.30 25.56 7.10
CA GLY A 250 -15.49 25.29 8.28
C GLY A 250 -15.46 23.81 8.72
N LYS A 251 -16.32 22.94 8.16
CA LYS A 251 -16.42 21.52 8.55
C LYS A 251 -15.57 20.62 7.67
N TRP A 252 -14.87 19.69 8.31
CA TRP A 252 -14.10 18.67 7.63
C TRP A 252 -14.99 17.54 7.09
N PHE A 253 -14.73 17.18 5.84
CA PHE A 253 -15.33 16.04 5.17
C PHE A 253 -14.25 15.03 4.82
N GLN A 254 -14.60 13.75 4.95
CA GLN A 254 -13.77 12.65 4.47
C GLN A 254 -14.49 11.95 3.32
N CYS A 255 -13.82 11.79 2.19
CA CYS A 255 -14.25 10.84 1.17
C CYS A 255 -13.35 9.60 1.22
N THR A 256 -13.93 8.42 1.05
CA THR A 256 -13.20 7.15 1.03
C THR A 256 -13.68 6.28 -0.12
N PHE A 257 -12.75 5.65 -0.81
CA PHE A 257 -12.99 4.65 -1.84
C PHE A 257 -12.23 3.37 -1.52
N GLU A 258 -12.83 2.23 -1.82
CA GLU A 258 -12.17 0.93 -1.74
C GLU A 258 -12.29 0.21 -3.08
N PHE A 259 -11.16 -0.22 -3.63
CA PHE A 259 -11.12 -1.10 -4.78
C PHE A 259 -10.81 -2.52 -4.32
N LYS A 260 -11.79 -3.41 -4.45
CA LYS A 260 -11.69 -4.85 -4.18
C LYS A 260 -11.84 -5.60 -5.50
N ASN A 261 -11.26 -6.79 -5.61
CA ASN A 261 -11.46 -7.70 -6.74
C ASN A 261 -11.31 -7.01 -8.11
N TYR A 262 -10.31 -6.15 -8.25
CA TYR A 262 -10.12 -5.29 -9.43
C TYR A 262 -9.62 -6.06 -10.67
N GLY A 263 -9.26 -7.34 -10.51
CA GLY A 263 -8.78 -8.21 -11.56
C GLY A 263 -7.25 -8.21 -11.71
N LYS A 264 -6.75 -9.10 -12.54
CA LYS A 264 -5.30 -9.24 -12.81
C LYS A 264 -4.80 -8.13 -13.73
N GLY A 265 -3.53 -7.79 -13.61
CA GLY A 265 -2.84 -6.86 -14.50
C GLY A 265 -2.61 -5.45 -13.95
N LEU A 266 -3.00 -5.18 -12.70
CA LEU A 266 -2.78 -3.87 -12.06
C LEU A 266 -1.28 -3.54 -11.98
N ARG A 267 -0.90 -2.33 -12.42
CA ARG A 267 0.51 -1.88 -12.38
C ARG A 267 0.69 -0.48 -11.81
N ARG A 268 -0.30 0.40 -11.99
CA ARG A 268 -0.21 1.80 -11.60
C ARG A 268 -1.51 2.28 -10.97
N ILE A 269 -1.39 3.23 -10.05
CA ILE A 269 -2.52 4.02 -9.55
C ILE A 269 -2.28 5.45 -10.02
N LYS A 270 -3.31 6.06 -10.60
CA LYS A 270 -3.34 7.51 -10.85
C LYS A 270 -4.40 8.11 -9.95
N PHE A 271 -4.00 9.10 -9.16
CA PHE A 271 -4.90 9.83 -8.28
C PHE A 271 -4.85 11.31 -8.63
N TYR A 272 -5.99 11.96 -8.61
CA TYR A 272 -6.16 13.34 -9.02
C TYR A 272 -7.04 14.06 -8.03
N GLN A 273 -6.70 15.32 -7.80
CA GLN A 273 -7.43 16.26 -6.97
C GLN A 273 -7.64 17.53 -7.77
N GLU A 274 -8.87 18.02 -7.77
CA GLU A 274 -9.20 19.31 -8.38
C GLU A 274 -10.08 20.10 -7.40
N ALA A 275 -9.80 21.39 -7.27
CA ALA A 275 -10.51 22.26 -6.36
C ALA A 275 -10.67 23.66 -6.96
N SER A 276 -11.84 24.28 -6.80
CA SER A 276 -12.06 25.68 -7.15
C SER A 276 -12.65 26.45 -5.97
N GLY A 277 -12.31 27.73 -5.87
CA GLY A 277 -12.59 28.54 -4.67
C GLY A 277 -11.58 28.27 -3.55
N GLU A 278 -11.95 28.56 -2.31
CA GLU A 278 -11.08 28.42 -1.13
C GLU A 278 -11.27 27.06 -0.44
N VAL A 279 -10.89 25.99 -1.14
CA VAL A 279 -10.87 24.63 -0.61
C VAL A 279 -9.54 24.37 0.09
N ILE A 280 -9.62 23.64 1.20
CA ILE A 280 -8.48 23.17 1.95
C ILE A 280 -8.50 21.65 1.91
N VAL A 281 -7.43 21.06 1.42
CA VAL A 281 -7.19 19.62 1.42
C VAL A 281 -6.25 19.31 2.57
N GLY A 282 -6.77 18.65 3.60
CA GLY A 282 -6.03 18.31 4.81
C GLY A 282 -5.05 17.16 4.63
N GLY A 283 -5.24 16.37 3.57
CA GLY A 283 -4.35 15.27 3.22
C GLY A 283 -5.07 14.19 2.43
N ALA A 284 -4.29 13.37 1.76
CA ALA A 284 -4.77 12.20 1.06
C ALA A 284 -3.95 10.96 1.46
N SER A 285 -4.60 9.82 1.43
CA SER A 285 -4.00 8.53 1.72
C SER A 285 -4.36 7.51 0.66
N ILE A 286 -3.38 6.79 0.15
CA ILE A 286 -3.57 5.60 -0.68
C ILE A 286 -2.83 4.46 -0.03
N ARG A 287 -3.56 3.47 0.49
CA ARG A 287 -2.98 2.33 1.21
C ARG A 287 -3.43 1.04 0.53
N LEU A 288 -2.55 0.05 0.53
CA LEU A 288 -2.92 -1.32 0.20
C LEU A 288 -3.13 -2.06 1.50
N VAL A 289 -4.32 -2.59 1.68
CA VAL A 289 -4.72 -3.40 2.84
C VAL A 289 -4.88 -4.83 2.35
N VAL A 290 -4.36 -5.77 3.12
CA VAL A 290 -4.56 -7.19 2.82
C VAL A 290 -6.07 -7.50 2.97
N PRO A 291 -6.69 -8.17 1.99
CA PRO A 291 -8.12 -8.48 2.08
C PRO A 291 -8.33 -9.53 3.17
N ASP A 292 -9.49 -9.48 3.83
CA ASP A 292 -9.91 -10.58 4.70
C ASP A 292 -10.17 -11.80 3.81
N LEU A 293 -9.30 -12.80 3.91
CA LEU A 293 -9.30 -13.94 2.99
C LEU A 293 -10.36 -15.00 3.34
N ASP A 294 -11.10 -14.82 4.44
CA ASP A 294 -12.15 -15.73 4.90
C ASP A 294 -13.43 -15.66 4.03
N GLU A 295 -13.69 -14.56 3.32
CA GLU A 295 -14.96 -14.39 2.58
C GLU A 295 -14.99 -15.00 1.17
N ASN A 296 -13.85 -15.41 0.61
CA ASN A 296 -13.76 -15.83 -0.80
C ASN A 296 -13.63 -17.35 -1.03
N PHE A 297 -13.60 -18.18 0.02
CA PHE A 297 -13.44 -19.63 -0.13
C PHE A 297 -14.75 -20.43 -0.21
N ASP A 298 -15.91 -19.80 0.06
CA ASP A 298 -17.21 -20.52 0.13
C ASP A 298 -18.09 -20.39 -1.11
N LYS A 299 -17.61 -19.83 -2.23
CA LYS A 299 -18.44 -19.64 -3.44
C LYS A 299 -17.76 -20.06 -4.74
N THR A 300 -17.18 -21.25 -4.77
CA THR A 300 -17.00 -22.04 -6.01
C THR A 300 -16.54 -23.44 -5.64
N ASN A 301 -17.49 -24.28 -5.19
CA ASN A 301 -17.51 -25.74 -5.35
C ASN A 301 -18.79 -26.30 -4.72
N CYS A 302 -19.89 -26.13 -5.45
CA CYS A 302 -21.04 -27.04 -5.46
C CYS A 302 -21.40 -27.26 -6.93
#